data_AF-A0A257LH30-F1
#
_entry.id   AF-A0A257LH30-F1
#
_cell.length_a   1.000
_cell.length_b   1.000
_cell.length_c   1.000
_cell.angle_alpha   90.00
_cell.angle_beta   90.00
_cell.angle_gamma   90.00
#
_symmetry.space_group_name_H-M   'P 1'
#
loop_
_entity.id
_entity.type
_entity.pdbx_description
1 polymer ?
#
loop_
_entity_poly.entity_id
_entity_poly.type
_entity_poly.pdbx_seq_one_letter_code
_entity_poly.pdbx_strand_id
1 'polypeptide(L)' 'IEPRPECVGDAYLGDHELPGSLGEALALLREEKALASVLGEDFVTVYTEVKEIEHAEFMKVISPWEREHLLLHV' A
#
# COMPACT_ATOMS: atom_id res chain seq x y z
N ILE A 1 -8.82 -16.82 -16.02
CA ILE A 1 -8.47 -15.41 -16.30
C ILE A 1 -7.28 -15.47 -17.24
N GLU A 2 -7.39 -14.92 -18.44
CA GLU A 2 -6.24 -14.86 -19.35
C GLU A 2 -5.38 -13.63 -19.01
N PRO A 3 -4.03 -13.77 -19.00
CA PRO A 3 -3.16 -12.64 -18.74
C PRO A 3 -3.27 -11.61 -19.86
N ARG A 4 -3.01 -10.33 -19.51
CA ARG A 4 -2.85 -9.28 -20.52
C ARG A 4 -1.64 -9.57 -21.41
N PRO A 5 -1.57 -9.01 -22.64
CA PRO A 5 -0.37 -9.03 -23.46
C PRO A 5 0.87 -8.54 -22.71
N GLU A 6 2.05 -8.99 -23.14
CA GLU A 6 3.32 -8.55 -22.56
C GLU A 6 3.49 -7.04 -22.63
N CYS A 7 4.09 -6.45 -21.58
CA CYS A 7 4.47 -5.05 -21.59
C CYS A 7 5.66 -4.87 -22.54
N VAL A 8 5.52 -4.00 -23.54
CA VAL A 8 6.57 -3.69 -24.51
C VAL A 8 7.07 -2.26 -24.26
N GLY A 9 8.39 -2.10 -24.07
CA GLY A 9 9.02 -0.81 -23.82
C GLY A 9 9.44 -0.62 -22.37
N ASP A 10 9.57 0.64 -21.94
CA ASP A 10 9.97 0.99 -20.57
C ASP A 10 8.73 1.17 -19.68
N ALA A 11 8.61 0.32 -18.66
CA ALA A 11 7.49 0.34 -17.72
C ALA A 11 7.42 1.63 -16.88
N TYR A 12 8.53 2.37 -16.70
CA TYR A 12 8.51 3.66 -16.01
C TYR A 12 7.78 4.77 -16.79
N LEU A 13 7.58 4.60 -18.10
CA LEU A 13 6.84 5.53 -18.94
C LEU A 13 5.35 5.18 -19.04
N GLY A 14 4.92 4.07 -18.44
CA GLY A 14 3.53 3.60 -18.42
C GLY A 14 2.70 4.20 -17.29
N ASP A 15 1.43 3.80 -17.26
CA ASP A 15 0.50 4.20 -16.20
C ASP A 15 0.87 3.53 -14.86
N HIS A 16 0.65 4.25 -13.76
CA HIS A 16 0.79 3.69 -12.42
C HIS A 16 -0.45 2.86 -12.06
N GLU A 17 -0.28 1.56 -11.88
CA GLU A 17 -1.38 0.63 -11.62
C GLU A 17 -1.42 0.09 -10.17
N LEU A 18 -0.39 0.37 -9.38
CA LEU A 18 -0.29 -0.11 -8.00
C LEU A 18 -0.79 0.95 -7.01
N PRO A 19 -1.26 0.55 -5.83
CA PRO A 19 -1.60 1.49 -4.77
C PRO A 19 -0.36 2.28 -4.33
N GLY A 20 -0.51 3.59 -4.22
CA GLY A 20 0.58 4.52 -3.87
C GLY A 20 0.91 4.56 -2.37
N SER A 21 0.10 3.91 -1.54
CA SER A 21 0.31 3.81 -0.09
C SER A 21 -0.16 2.47 0.47
N LEU A 22 0.34 2.13 1.66
CA LEU A 22 -0.16 0.95 2.38
C LEU A 22 -1.65 1.09 2.73
N GLY A 23 -2.11 2.27 3.12
CA GLY A 23 -3.52 2.51 3.42
C GLY A 23 -4.44 2.19 2.23
N GLU A 24 -4.06 2.62 1.02
CA GLU A 24 -4.79 2.30 -0.21
C GLU A 24 -4.78 0.79 -0.52
N ALA A 25 -3.62 0.14 -0.36
CA ALA A 25 -3.50 -1.30 -0.57
C ALA A 25 -4.38 -2.11 0.40
N LEU A 26 -4.48 -1.69 1.67
CA LEU A 26 -5.32 -2.35 2.67
C LEU A 26 -6.82 -2.18 2.35
N ALA A 27 -7.23 -1.02 1.87
CA ALA A 27 -8.61 -0.81 1.42
C ALA A 27 -8.98 -1.77 0.27
N LEU A 28 -8.12 -1.88 -0.75
CA LEU A 28 -8.32 -2.82 -1.86
C LEU A 28 -8.35 -4.27 -1.39
N LEU A 29 -7.47 -4.64 -0.45
CA LEU A 29 -7.43 -6.00 0.10
C LEU A 29 -8.71 -6.36 0.87
N ARG A 30 -9.30 -5.42 1.61
CA ARG A 30 -10.58 -5.63 2.32
C ARG A 30 -11.75 -5.85 1.34
N GLU A 31 -11.70 -5.23 0.16
CA GLU A 31 -12.75 -5.33 -0.86
C GLU A 31 -12.65 -6.60 -1.73
N GLU A 32 -11.45 -7.16 -1.87
CA GLU A 32 -11.19 -8.29 -2.76
C GLU A 32 -11.57 -9.66 -2.15
N LYS A 33 -12.83 -10.05 -2.36
CA LYS A 33 -13.41 -11.29 -1.83
C LYS A 33 -12.74 -12.57 -2.36
N ALA A 34 -12.26 -12.58 -3.60
CA ALA A 34 -11.62 -13.77 -4.15
C ALA A 34 -10.26 -14.01 -3.50
N LEU A 35 -9.56 -12.94 -3.12
CA LEU A 35 -8.32 -13.06 -2.37
C LEU A 35 -8.59 -13.41 -0.90
N ALA A 36 -9.63 -12.84 -0.30
CA ALA A 36 -10.06 -13.20 1.06
C ALA A 36 -10.49 -14.66 1.17
N SER A 37 -11.11 -15.26 0.15
CA SER A 37 -11.49 -16.68 0.18
C SER A 37 -10.27 -17.62 0.10
N VAL A 38 -9.18 -17.18 -0.54
CA VAL A 38 -7.92 -17.94 -0.64
C VAL A 38 -7.08 -17.78 0.63
N LEU A 39 -6.99 -16.55 1.17
CA LEU A 39 -6.17 -16.24 2.35
C LEU A 39 -6.88 -16.52 3.68
N GLY A 40 -8.21 -16.56 3.68
CA GLY A 40 -9.07 -16.64 4.85
C GLY A 40 -9.65 -15.27 5.25
N GLU A 41 -10.97 -15.20 5.43
CA GLU A 41 -11.67 -13.95 5.79
C GLU A 41 -11.20 -13.40 7.15
N ASP A 42 -11.02 -14.27 8.14
CA ASP A 42 -10.50 -13.90 9.46
C ASP A 42 -9.06 -13.37 9.36
N PHE A 43 -8.25 -13.98 8.49
CA PHE A 43 -6.88 -13.54 8.27
C PHE A 43 -6.86 -12.14 7.66
N VAL A 44 -7.60 -11.92 6.57
CA VAL A 44 -7.66 -10.59 5.91
C VAL A 44 -8.12 -9.54 6.91
N THR A 45 -9.16 -9.83 7.69
CA THR A 45 -9.68 -8.92 8.72
C THR A 45 -8.59 -8.53 9.73
N VAL A 46 -7.97 -9.52 10.39
CA VAL A 46 -6.96 -9.24 11.42
C VAL A 46 -5.74 -8.56 10.82
N TYR A 47 -5.28 -9.00 9.64
CA TYR A 47 -4.12 -8.43 8.97
C TYR A 47 -4.35 -6.96 8.64
N THR A 48 -5.48 -6.61 8.04
CA THR A 48 -5.76 -5.23 7.63
C THR A 48 -5.90 -4.30 8.82
N GLU A 49 -6.56 -4.74 9.90
CA GLU A 49 -6.70 -3.95 11.14
C GLU A 49 -5.34 -3.66 11.79
N VAL A 50 -4.47 -4.68 11.90
CA VAL A 50 -3.12 -4.50 12.45
C VAL A 50 -2.30 -3.56 11.58
N LYS A 51 -2.35 -3.73 10.26
CA LYS A 51 -1.56 -2.91 9.32
C LYS A 51 -2.05 -1.47 9.24
N GLU A 52 -3.34 -1.21 9.43
CA GLU A 52 -3.86 0.16 9.52
C GLU A 52 -3.33 0.89 10.75
N ILE A 53 -3.29 0.21 11.90
CA ILE A 53 -2.72 0.80 13.13
C ILE A 53 -1.23 1.05 12.95
N GLU A 54 -0.47 0.08 12.45
CA GLU A 54 0.96 0.24 12.16
C GLU A 54 1.23 1.41 11.21
N HIS A 55 0.43 1.54 10.14
CA HIS A 55 0.55 2.62 9.18
C HIS A 55 0.22 3.98 9.81
N ALA A 56 -0.84 4.06 10.61
CA ALA A 56 -1.20 5.29 11.32
C ALA A 56 -0.13 5.72 12.33
N GLU A 57 0.51 4.78 13.03
CA GLU A 57 1.64 5.08 13.91
C GLU A 57 2.88 5.54 13.13
N PHE A 58 3.18 4.91 11.99
CA PHE A 58 4.27 5.33 11.12
C PHE A 58 4.11 6.79 10.65
N MET A 59 2.90 7.19 10.23
CA MET A 59 2.63 8.54 9.74
C MET A 59 2.75 9.64 10.80
N LYS A 60 2.79 9.30 12.10
CA LYS A 60 2.98 10.26 13.19
C LYS A 60 4.45 10.57 13.45
N VAL A 61 5.38 9.76 12.93
CA VAL A 61 6.81 9.89 13.20
C VAL A 61 7.43 10.89 12.23
N ILE A 62 8.08 11.91 12.76
CA ILE A 62 8.91 12.82 11.96
C ILE A 62 10.20 12.10 11.57
N SER A 63 10.36 11.82 10.28
CA SER A 63 11.54 11.16 9.75
C SER A 63 12.78 12.06 9.84
N PRO A 64 13.99 11.48 9.85
CA PRO A 64 15.24 12.25 9.75
C PRO A 64 15.28 13.15 8.51
N TRP A 65 14.76 12.67 7.37
CA TRP A 65 14.66 13.45 6.14
C TRP A 65 13.75 14.67 6.31
N GLU A 66 12.55 14.48 6.87
CA GLU A 66 11.62 15.58 7.13
C GLU A 66 12.21 16.58 8.10
N ARG A 67 12.94 16.13 9.12
CA ARG A 67 13.65 17.02 10.02
C ARG A 67 14.74 17.82 9.32
N GLU A 68 15.53 17.19 8.44
CA GLU A 68 16.60 17.86 7.72
C GLU A 68 16.07 18.85 6.67
N HIS A 69 14.94 18.54 6.03
CA HIS A 69 14.45 19.28 4.86
C HIS A 69 13.20 20.15 5.11
N LEU A 70 12.43 19.87 6.18
CA LEU A 70 11.19 20.59 6.51
C LEU A 70 11.26 21.36 7.83
N LEU A 71 12.15 20.99 8.77
CA LEU A 71 12.39 21.81 9.95
C LEU A 71 13.50 22.83 9.63
N LEU A 72 13.11 24.10 9.62
CA LEU A 72 14.05 25.22 9.47
C LEU A 72 15.14 25.10 10.54
N HIS A 73 16.41 25.04 10.11
CA HIS A 73 17.55 25.18 11.00
C HIS A 73 17.37 26.44 11.87
N VAL A 74 17.12 26.26 13.17
CA VAL A 74 17.36 27.28 14.20
C VAL A 74 18.75 27.05 14.77
#